data_AF-A0A7S4MLV3-F1
#
_entry.id   AF-A0A7S4MLV3-F1
#
_cell.length_a   1.000
_cell.length_b   1.000
_cell.length_c   1.000
_cell.angle_alpha   90.00
_cell.angle_beta   90.00
_cell.angle_gamma   90.00
#
_symmetry.space_group_name_H-M   'P 1'
#
loop_
_entity.id
_entity.type
_entity.pdbx_description
1 polymer ?
#
loop_
_entity_poly.entity_id
_entity_poly.type
_entity_poly.pdbx_seq_one_letter_code
_entity_poly.pdbx_strand_id
1 'polypeptide(L)'
;FCPAIFDPNYWGLVKTIPTKEGRRALILVSKIIQVLANNASFGEAHDSHMIAINSFLDEQRQSVNEFIDNLSCAAVPVVPTEVEFQSSHPLSTLVLYLQKHFIAIEDKFTTR
;
A
#
# COMPACT_ATOMS: atom_id res chain seq x y z
N PHE A 1 1.31 3.04 -2.05
CA PHE A 1 0.56 4.17 -2.63
C PHE A 1 -0.96 3.99 -2.55
N CYS A 2 -1.55 2.98 -3.21
CA CYS A 2 -3.01 2.75 -3.18
C CYS A 2 -3.65 2.72 -1.77
N PRO A 3 -3.06 2.10 -0.73
CA PRO A 3 -3.61 2.15 0.63
C PRO A 3 -3.78 3.55 1.22
N ALA A 4 -2.87 4.46 0.86
CA ALA A 4 -2.93 5.85 1.31
C ALA A 4 -4.00 6.66 0.56
N ILE A 5 -4.38 6.24 -0.65
CA ILE A 5 -5.43 6.87 -1.44
C ILE A 5 -6.80 6.46 -0.91
N PHE A 6 -7.05 5.17 -0.68
CA PHE A 6 -8.38 4.71 -0.28
C PHE A 6 -8.68 4.95 1.21
N ASP A 7 -7.67 5.03 2.08
CA ASP A 7 -7.85 5.37 3.50
C ASP A 7 -6.88 6.47 3.98
N PRO A 8 -7.03 7.72 3.49
CA PRO A 8 -6.06 8.78 3.73
C PRO A 8 -5.96 9.18 5.21
N ASN A 9 -6.99 8.92 6.02
CA ASN A 9 -6.97 9.23 7.45
C ASN A 9 -6.01 8.31 8.21
N TYR A 10 -6.00 7.00 7.90
CA TYR A 10 -5.06 6.04 8.52
C TYR A 10 -3.60 6.46 8.30
N TRP A 11 -3.31 7.10 7.16
CA TRP A 11 -2.00 7.60 6.79
C TRP A 11 -1.74 9.06 7.19
N GLY A 12 -2.67 9.69 7.92
CA GLY A 12 -2.53 11.07 8.41
C GLY A 12 -2.57 12.15 7.32
N LEU A 13 -3.07 11.84 6.11
CA LEU A 13 -3.08 12.75 4.97
C LEU A 13 -4.24 13.76 5.00
N VAL A 14 -5.29 13.46 5.77
CA VAL A 14 -6.48 14.32 5.88
C VAL A 14 -6.81 14.57 7.35
N LYS A 15 -7.23 15.81 7.66
CA LYS A 15 -7.64 16.19 9.02
C LYS A 15 -9.07 15.74 9.35
N THR A 16 -9.90 15.56 8.33
CA THR A 16 -11.32 15.21 8.44
C THR A 16 -11.58 13.91 7.71
N ILE A 17 -12.35 13.02 8.33
CA ILE A 17 -12.72 11.73 7.73
C ILE A 17 -13.60 11.99 6.50
N PRO A 18 -13.28 11.41 5.33
CA PRO A 18 -14.13 11.54 4.14
C PRO A 18 -15.55 11.02 4.41
N THR A 19 -16.54 11.66 3.80
CA THR A 19 -17.92 11.15 3.78
C THR A 19 -17.97 9.78 3.11
N LYS A 20 -19.09 9.07 3.26
CA LYS A 20 -19.28 7.74 2.64
C LYS A 20 -19.10 7.80 1.12
N GLU A 21 -19.59 8.86 0.50
CA GLU A 21 -19.49 9.15 -0.93
C GLU A 21 -18.04 9.45 -1.32
N GLY A 22 -17.35 10.30 -0.54
CA GLY A 22 -15.93 10.61 -0.76
C GLY A 22 -15.04 9.38 -0.64
N ARG A 23 -15.28 8.53 0.37
CA ARG A 23 -14.56 7.26 0.54
C ARG A 23 -14.78 6.32 -0.64
N ARG A 24 -16.02 6.21 -1.14
CA ARG A 24 -16.32 5.41 -2.34
C ARG A 24 -15.56 5.91 -3.57
N ALA A 25 -15.52 7.22 -3.78
CA ALA A 25 -14.75 7.81 -4.88
C ALA A 25 -13.25 7.51 -4.75
N LEU A 26 -12.67 7.64 -3.56
CA LEU A 26 -11.26 7.33 -3.31
C LEU A 26 -10.92 5.85 -3.54
N ILE A 27 -11.81 4.94 -3.14
CA ILE A 27 -11.66 3.50 -3.44
C ILE A 27 -11.67 3.28 -4.96
N LEU A 28 -12.59 3.92 -5.68
CA LEU A 28 -12.69 3.79 -7.13
C LEU A 28 -11.42 4.26 -7.83
N VAL A 29 -10.92 5.45 -7.46
CA VAL A 29 -9.67 6.02 -7.97
C VAL A 29 -8.49 5.09 -7.67
N SER A 30 -8.40 4.60 -6.44
CA SER A 30 -7.36 3.65 -6.05
C SER A 30 -7.42 2.36 -6.87
N LYS A 31 -8.62 1.86 -7.20
CA LYS A 31 -8.79 0.67 -8.03
C LYS A 31 -8.31 0.91 -9.47
N ILE A 32 -8.66 2.07 -10.05
CA ILE A 32 -8.23 2.44 -11.41
C ILE A 32 -6.70 2.51 -11.49
N ILE A 33 -6.06 3.18 -10.52
CA ILE A 33 -4.59 3.28 -10.46
C ILE A 33 -3.97 1.89 -10.31
N GLN A 34 -4.56 1.03 -9.47
CA GLN A 34 -4.06 -0.35 -9.31
C GLN A 34 -4.16 -1.15 -10.61
N VAL A 35 -5.24 -1.01 -11.36
CA VAL A 35 -5.44 -1.71 -12.64
C VAL A 35 -4.45 -1.21 -13.70
N LEU A 36 -4.21 0.11 -13.76
CA LEU A 36 -3.16 0.71 -14.60
C LEU A 36 -1.78 0.14 -14.28
N ALA A 37 -1.40 0.15 -13.00
CA ALA A 37 -0.11 -0.36 -12.55
C ALA A 37 0.07 -1.85 -12.85
N ASN A 38 -1.02 -2.61 -12.85
CA ASN A 38 -1.01 -4.04 -13.20
C ASN A 38 -1.04 -4.29 -14.71
N ASN A 39 -1.06 -3.24 -15.54
CA ASN A 39 -1.24 -3.31 -16.99
C ASN A 39 -2.46 -4.19 -17.37
N ALA A 40 -3.54 -4.11 -16.61
CA ALA A 40 -4.76 -4.91 -16.78
C ALA A 40 -5.94 -4.06 -17.27
N SER A 41 -7.06 -4.70 -17.61
CA SER A 41 -8.33 -4.03 -17.97
C SER A 41 -9.48 -4.60 -17.14
N PHE A 42 -10.56 -3.83 -17.00
CA PHE A 42 -11.77 -4.33 -16.36
C PHE A 42 -12.51 -5.29 -17.29
N GLY A 43 -12.90 -6.46 -16.76
CA GLY A 43 -13.64 -7.49 -17.49
C GLY A 43 -15.14 -7.43 -17.27
N GLU A 44 -15.91 -7.88 -18.26
CA GLU A 44 -17.38 -7.83 -18.28
C GLU A 44 -18.04 -8.64 -17.15
N ALA A 45 -17.44 -9.76 -16.75
CA ALA A 45 -18.05 -10.69 -15.79
C ALA A 45 -18.06 -10.19 -14.33
N HIS A 46 -17.11 -9.35 -13.93
CA HIS A 46 -16.92 -8.94 -12.54
C HIS A 46 -17.01 -7.43 -12.34
N ASP A 47 -16.70 -6.64 -13.37
CA ASP A 47 -16.53 -5.20 -13.29
C ASP A 47 -17.26 -4.47 -14.42
N SER A 48 -18.48 -4.93 -14.75
CA SER A 48 -19.28 -4.38 -15.85
C SER A 48 -19.46 -2.85 -15.78
N HIS A 49 -19.66 -2.29 -14.58
CA HIS A 49 -19.78 -0.84 -14.36
C HIS A 49 -18.48 -0.04 -14.61
N MET A 50 -17.33 -0.72 -14.72
CA MET A 50 -16.02 -0.11 -14.93
C MET A 50 -15.52 -0.24 -16.37
N ILE A 51 -16.24 -0.95 -17.26
CA ILE A 51 -15.82 -1.15 -18.66
C ILE A 51 -15.60 0.18 -19.37
N ALA A 52 -16.43 1.19 -19.10
CA ALA A 52 -16.32 2.51 -19.68
C ALA A 52 -14.99 3.23 -19.35
N ILE A 53 -14.28 2.76 -18.32
CA ILE A 53 -12.98 3.29 -17.90
C ILE A 53 -11.84 2.69 -18.74
N ASN A 54 -12.05 1.56 -19.41
CA ASN A 54 -10.99 0.90 -20.18
C ASN A 54 -10.38 1.80 -21.27
N SER A 55 -11.17 2.66 -21.91
CA SER A 55 -10.64 3.64 -22.87
C SER A 55 -9.64 4.60 -22.21
N PHE A 56 -9.95 5.10 -21.02
CA PHE A 56 -9.03 5.91 -20.22
C PHE A 56 -7.79 5.12 -19.79
N LEU A 57 -7.95 3.83 -19.43
CA LEU A 57 -6.81 2.99 -19.07
C LEU A 57 -5.83 2.88 -20.24
N ASP A 58 -6.34 2.59 -21.43
CA ASP A 58 -5.52 2.40 -22.63
C ASP A 58 -4.78 3.68 -23.03
N GLU A 59 -5.41 4.84 -22.88
CA GLU A 59 -4.78 6.14 -23.10
C GLU A 59 -3.64 6.43 -22.10
N GLN A 60 -3.77 5.98 -20.84
CA GLN A 60 -2.81 6.31 -19.78
C GLN A 60 -1.71 5.26 -19.56
N ARG A 61 -1.85 4.04 -20.10
CA ARG A 61 -0.88 2.93 -19.93
C ARG A 61 0.55 3.36 -20.22
N GLN A 62 0.77 4.01 -21.37
CA GLN A 62 2.11 4.41 -21.77
C GLN A 62 2.71 5.41 -20.79
N SER A 63 1.95 6.43 -20.40
CA SER A 63 2.38 7.45 -19.44
C SER A 63 2.75 6.84 -18.07
N VAL A 64 1.95 5.90 -17.58
CA VAL A 64 2.23 5.21 -16.31
C VAL A 64 3.49 4.34 -16.39
N ASN A 65 3.69 3.62 -17.50
CA ASN A 65 4.91 2.84 -17.70
C ASN A 65 6.15 3.73 -17.76
N GLU A 66 6.12 4.82 -18.54
CA GLU A 66 7.20 5.79 -18.60
C GLU A 66 7.51 6.40 -17.22
N PHE A 67 6.48 6.69 -16.43
CA PHE A 67 6.66 7.17 -15.06
C PHE A 67 7.37 6.14 -14.17
N ILE A 68 6.96 4.86 -14.22
CA ILE A 68 7.57 3.78 -13.44
C ILE A 68 9.02 3.54 -13.88
N ASP A 69 9.29 3.58 -15.20
CA ASP A 69 10.62 3.40 -15.76
C ASP A 69 11.55 4.54 -15.33
N ASN A 70 11.07 5.78 -15.35
CA ASN A 70 11.81 6.95 -14.89
C ASN A 70 12.12 6.87 -13.39
N LEU A 71 11.15 6.44 -12.57
CA LEU A 71 11.38 6.20 -11.14
C LEU A 71 12.43 5.12 -10.89
N SER A 72 12.43 4.06 -11.70
CA SER A 72 13.34 2.92 -11.55
C SER A 72 14.75 3.22 -12.05
N CYS A 73 14.88 4.08 -13.05
CA CYS A 73 16.16 4.52 -13.62
C CYS A 73 16.76 5.72 -12.89
N ALA A 74 16.01 6.37 -11.98
CA ALA A 74 16.55 7.42 -11.14
C ALA A 74 17.68 6.84 -10.28
N ALA A 75 18.92 7.01 -10.75
CA ALA A 75 20.12 6.78 -9.97
C ALA A 75 20.13 7.82 -8.84
N VAL A 76 19.34 7.57 -7.80
CA VAL A 76 19.43 8.33 -6.56
C VAL A 76 20.82 8.01 -6.03
N PRO A 77 21.76 8.97 -5.99
CA PRO A 77 23.00 8.74 -5.27
C PRO A 77 22.59 8.38 -3.86
N VAL A 78 22.87 7.14 -3.45
CA VAL A 78 22.63 6.67 -2.10
C VAL A 78 23.61 7.42 -1.21
N VAL A 79 23.28 8.66 -0.88
CA VAL A 79 23.88 9.35 0.24
C VAL A 79 23.41 8.54 1.44
N PRO A 80 24.30 7.91 2.21
CA PRO A 80 23.91 7.26 3.45
C PRO A 80 23.30 8.35 4.32
N THR A 81 21.97 8.45 4.29
CA THR A 81 21.24 9.28 5.22
C THR A 81 21.34 8.48 6.50
N GLU A 82 22.07 9.00 7.48
CA GLU A 82 22.03 8.46 8.83
C GLU A 82 20.57 8.51 9.26
N VAL A 83 19.88 7.37 9.12
CA VAL A 83 18.55 7.21 9.66
C VAL A 83 18.75 7.26 11.17
N GLU A 84 18.40 8.38 11.80
CA GLU A 84 18.25 8.46 13.25
C GLU A 84 17.17 7.45 13.65
N PHE A 85 17.63 6.22 13.90
CA PHE A 85 16.81 5.14 14.36
C PHE A 85 16.45 5.48 15.82
N GLN A 86 15.20 5.87 16.05
CA GLN A 86 14.67 6.06 17.40
C GLN A 86 14.69 4.72 18.13
N SER A 87 15.81 4.46 18.80
CA SER A 87 16.30 3.18 19.29
C SER A 87 15.51 2.62 20.48
N SER A 88 14.57 3.38 21.04
CA SER A 88 13.90 3.01 22.29
C SER A 88 12.68 2.11 22.13
N HIS A 89 11.90 2.23 21.05
CA HIS A 89 10.62 1.53 20.89
C HIS A 89 10.63 0.20 20.10
N PRO A 90 11.43 0.02 19.02
CA PRO A 90 11.35 -1.21 18.23
C PRO A 90 12.00 -2.40 18.94
N LEU A 91 13.09 -2.19 19.68
CA LEU A 91 13.80 -3.27 20.39
C LEU A 91 12.98 -3.80 21.57
N SER A 92 12.34 -2.94 22.36
CA SER A 92 11.48 -3.37 23.47
C SER A 92 10.29 -4.19 22.97
N THR A 93 9.71 -3.78 21.84
CA THR A 93 8.58 -4.48 21.21
C THR A 93 9.02 -5.86 20.70
N LEU A 94 10.20 -5.95 20.08
CA LEU A 94 10.78 -7.22 19.63
C LEU A 94 11.08 -8.15 20.81
N VAL A 95 11.69 -7.65 21.89
CA VAL A 95 12.00 -8.43 23.10
C VAL A 95 10.71 -8.98 23.73
N LEU A 96 9.68 -8.16 23.89
CA LEU A 96 8.38 -8.60 24.40
C LEU A 96 7.73 -9.65 23.49
N TYR A 97 7.82 -9.48 22.17
CA TYR A 97 7.29 -10.44 21.21
C TYR A 97 8.02 -11.79 21.31
N LEU A 98 9.36 -11.77 21.36
CA LEU A 98 10.18 -12.98 21.50
C LEU A 98 9.95 -13.68 22.84
N GLN A 99 9.86 -12.93 23.95
CA GLN A 99 9.56 -13.49 25.27
C GLN A 99 8.18 -14.18 25.31
N LYS A 100 7.14 -13.53 24.77
CA LYS A 100 5.80 -14.13 24.70
C LYS A 100 5.79 -15.43 23.91
N HIS A 101 6.47 -15.45 22.76
CA HIS A 101 6.53 -16.65 21.93
C HIS A 101 7.40 -17.75 22.54
N PHE A 102 8.47 -17.41 23.28
CA PHE A 102 9.28 -18.38 23.99
C PHE A 102 8.50 -19.12 25.09
N ILE A 103 7.76 -18.38 25.93
CA ILE A 103 6.90 -18.95 26.98
C ILE A 103 5.83 -19.87 26.36
N ALA A 104 5.19 -19.43 25.27
CA ALA A 104 4.18 -20.23 24.58
C ALA A 104 4.74 -21.51 23.94
N ILE A 105 6.05 -21.55 23.65
CA ILE A 105 6.74 -22.75 23.18
C ILE A 105 7.06 -23.66 24.38
N GLU A 106 7.59 -23.13 25.49
CA GLU A 106 7.87 -23.91 26.70
C GLU A 106 6.63 -24.59 27.29
N ASP A 107 5.47 -23.91 27.32
CA ASP A 107 4.21 -24.49 27.79
C ASP A 107 3.77 -25.68 26.91
N LYS A 108 4.02 -25.61 25.61
CA LYS A 108 3.70 -26.71 24.67
C LYS A 108 4.62 -27.92 24.82
N PHE A 109 5.84 -27.72 25.31
CA PHE A 109 6.79 -28.82 25.59
C PHE A 109 6.56 -29.44 26.98
N THR A 110 6.05 -28.70 27.95
CA THR A 110 5.79 -29.19 29.33
C THR A 110 4.45 -29.94 29.46
N THR A 111 3.52 -29.74 28.52
CA THR A 111 2.21 -30.41 28.49
C THR A 111 2.20 -31.72 27.66
N ARG A 112 3.38 -32.31 27.40
CA ARG A 112 3.55 -33.65 26.79
C ARG A 112 4.24 -34.58 27.78
#